data_AF-A0A7V9F7S2-F1
#
_entry.id   AF-A0A7V9F7S2-F1
#
_cell.length_a   1.000
_cell.length_b   1.000
_cell.length_c   1.000
_cell.angle_alpha   90.00
_cell.angle_beta   90.00
_cell.angle_gamma   90.00
#
_symmetry.space_group_name_H-M   'P 1'
#
loop_
_entity.id
_entity.type
_entity.pdbx_description
1 polymer ?
#
loop_
_entity_poly.entity_id
_entity_poly.type
_entity_poly.pdbx_seq_one_letter_code
_entity_poly.pdbx_strand_id
1 'polypeptide(L)'
;TLHGTGHMLGLDVHDCASARNDQYIDGKLEAGMVLTVEPGLYLQSSDLLVPAELRGIGIRIEDDLLVTEDGYRNLSAALPRTSEGVEAWMARQAEV
;
A
#
# COMPACT_ATOMS: atom_id res chain seq x y z
N THR A 1 8.96 13.06 -0.84
CA THR A 1 8.16 11.97 -0.24
C THR A 1 9.11 10.97 0.38
N LEU A 2 8.73 10.29 1.47
CA LEU A 2 9.60 9.31 2.13
C LEU A 2 9.71 7.98 1.34
N HIS A 3 8.73 7.67 0.48
CA HIS A 3 8.71 6.48 -0.38
C HIS A 3 7.87 6.72 -1.65
N GLY A 4 7.85 5.72 -2.56
CA GLY A 4 7.00 5.67 -3.76
C GLY A 4 5.61 5.11 -3.46
N THR A 5 4.69 5.12 -4.42
CA THR A 5 3.31 4.65 -4.20
C THR A 5 3.12 3.13 -4.32
N GLY A 6 4.19 2.39 -4.64
CA GLY A 6 4.19 0.95 -4.81
C GLY A 6 5.45 0.44 -5.52
N HIS A 7 5.52 -0.88 -5.65
CA HIS A 7 6.58 -1.61 -6.36
C HIS A 7 6.01 -2.90 -6.98
N MET A 8 6.72 -3.50 -7.95
CA MET A 8 6.33 -4.82 -8.44
C MET A 8 6.52 -5.86 -7.33
N LEU A 9 5.70 -6.91 -7.36
CA LEU A 9 5.68 -7.97 -6.36
C LEU A 9 5.67 -9.32 -7.06
N GLY A 10 6.50 -10.25 -6.59
CA GLY A 10 6.59 -11.58 -7.17
C GLY A 10 7.46 -12.51 -6.35
N LEU A 11 8.56 -13.01 -6.93
CA LEU A 11 9.49 -13.88 -6.20
C LEU A 11 10.22 -13.13 -5.07
N ASP A 12 10.51 -11.86 -5.31
CA ASP A 12 11.02 -10.92 -4.33
C ASP A 12 9.93 -9.93 -3.91
N VAL A 13 10.07 -9.36 -2.70
CA VAL A 13 9.13 -8.34 -2.19
C VAL A 13 9.15 -7.11 -3.10
N HIS A 14 10.33 -6.55 -3.36
CA HIS A 14 10.53 -5.53 -4.39
C HIS A 14 11.03 -6.21 -5.67
N ASP A 15 10.12 -6.91 -6.36
CA ASP A 15 10.48 -7.65 -7.57
C ASP A 15 10.92 -6.69 -8.68
N CYS A 16 11.81 -7.14 -9.55
CA CYS A 16 12.33 -6.34 -10.67
C CYS A 16 12.90 -4.97 -10.27
N ALA A 17 13.33 -4.74 -9.03
CA ALA A 17 13.80 -3.43 -8.56
C ALA A 17 15.01 -2.85 -9.33
N SER A 18 15.74 -3.68 -10.07
CA SER A 18 16.85 -3.26 -10.95
C SER A 18 16.45 -3.15 -12.44
N ALA A 19 15.16 -3.28 -12.76
CA ALA A 19 14.66 -3.08 -14.11
C ALA A 19 14.84 -1.63 -14.55
N ARG A 20 14.87 -1.42 -15.88
CA ARG A 20 14.95 -0.07 -16.44
C ARG A 20 13.66 0.69 -16.14
N ASN A 21 13.77 2.00 -15.88
CA ASN A 21 12.63 2.84 -15.51
C ASN A 21 11.50 2.81 -16.55
N ASP A 22 11.83 2.80 -17.84
CA ASP A 22 10.86 2.72 -18.95
C ASP A 22 10.11 1.37 -19.04
N GLN A 23 10.60 0.36 -18.33
CA GLN A 23 10.00 -0.96 -18.18
C GLN A 23 9.47 -1.20 -16.75
N TYR A 24 9.61 -0.21 -15.86
CA TYR A 24 9.26 -0.29 -14.45
C TYR A 24 8.41 0.92 -14.04
N ILE A 25 8.99 1.94 -13.40
CA ILE A 25 8.25 3.07 -12.81
C ILE A 25 7.55 3.98 -13.84
N ASP A 26 8.16 4.14 -15.02
CA ASP A 26 7.62 4.95 -16.12
C ASP A 26 6.99 4.06 -17.22
N GLY A 27 7.03 2.74 -17.04
CA GLY A 27 6.49 1.76 -17.96
C GLY A 27 4.96 1.71 -17.95
N LYS A 28 4.38 1.16 -19.01
CA LYS A 28 2.95 0.84 -19.03
C LYS A 28 2.73 -0.47 -18.28
N LEU A 29 1.73 -0.49 -17.40
CA LEU A 29 1.26 -1.72 -16.78
C LEU A 29 0.58 -2.61 -17.83
N GLU A 30 0.96 -3.88 -17.86
CA GLU A 30 0.40 -4.90 -18.74
C GLU A 30 -0.26 -6.01 -17.92
N ALA A 31 -1.28 -6.66 -18.52
CA ALA A 31 -1.98 -7.75 -17.86
C ALA A 31 -1.01 -8.87 -17.44
N GLY A 32 -1.20 -9.38 -16.22
CA GLY A 32 -0.32 -10.38 -15.61
C GLY A 32 0.75 -9.80 -14.67
N MET A 33 1.03 -8.50 -14.74
CA MET A 33 1.90 -7.85 -13.75
C MET A 33 1.24 -7.80 -12.37
N VAL A 34 2.03 -7.93 -11.31
CA VAL A 34 1.58 -7.81 -9.92
C VAL A 34 2.40 -6.73 -9.23
N LEU A 35 1.73 -5.84 -8.51
CA LEU A 35 2.34 -4.71 -7.82
C LEU A 35 1.57 -4.33 -6.55
N THR A 36 2.24 -3.64 -5.65
CA THR A 36 1.62 -3.01 -4.49
C THR A 36 1.04 -1.65 -4.83
N VAL A 37 0.01 -1.23 -4.09
CA VAL A 37 -0.49 0.15 -4.04
C VAL A 37 -0.57 0.56 -2.58
N GLU A 38 0.34 1.43 -2.15
CA GLU A 38 0.67 1.65 -0.74
C GLU A 38 0.76 3.13 -0.31
N PRO A 39 -0.28 3.96 -0.51
CA PRO A 39 -0.26 5.34 -0.05
C PRO A 39 -0.05 5.44 1.47
N GLY A 40 0.84 6.34 1.90
CA GLY A 40 1.14 6.58 3.30
C GLY A 40 1.29 8.05 3.67
N LEU A 41 0.93 8.38 4.90
CA LEU A 41 1.12 9.70 5.53
C LEU A 41 1.87 9.52 6.85
N TYR A 42 2.95 10.28 7.03
CA TYR A 42 3.80 10.20 8.23
C TYR A 42 4.01 11.61 8.78
N LEU A 43 3.42 11.87 9.93
CA LEU A 43 3.44 13.16 10.60
C LEU A 43 4.55 13.14 11.65
N GLN A 44 5.66 13.81 11.36
CA GLN A 44 6.84 13.81 12.23
C GLN A 44 6.50 14.39 13.61
N SER A 45 7.01 13.76 14.68
CA SER A 45 6.72 14.19 16.05
C SER A 45 7.17 15.64 16.34
N SER A 46 8.21 16.09 15.64
CA SER A 46 8.81 17.42 15.77
C SER A 46 8.25 18.46 14.81
N ASP A 47 7.29 18.12 13.94
CA ASP A 47 6.73 19.07 12.97
C ASP A 47 5.71 20.00 13.65
N LEU A 48 6.13 21.24 13.91
CA LEU A 48 5.32 22.24 14.57
C LEU A 48 4.18 22.80 13.71
N LEU A 49 4.18 22.54 12.39
CA LEU A 49 3.10 22.93 11.49
C LEU A 49 1.90 21.97 11.55
N VAL A 50 2.11 20.76 12.07
CA VAL A 50 1.06 19.76 12.30
C VAL A 50 0.40 20.01 13.67
N PRO A 51 -0.94 19.86 13.80
CA PRO A 51 -1.61 19.88 15.10
C PRO A 51 -0.98 18.88 16.08
N ALA A 52 -0.83 19.27 17.35
CA ALA A 52 -0.04 18.52 18.33
C ALA A 52 -0.56 17.08 18.52
N GLU A 53 -1.88 16.89 18.44
CA GLU A 53 -2.58 15.62 18.56
C GLU A 53 -2.35 14.65 17.38
N LEU A 54 -1.89 15.14 16.23
CA LEU A 54 -1.61 14.32 15.06
C LEU A 54 -0.12 13.98 14.90
N ARG A 55 0.75 14.64 15.67
CA ARG A 55 2.21 14.44 15.59
C ARG A 55 2.61 13.04 16.06
N GLY A 56 3.55 12.42 15.34
CA GLY A 56 4.01 11.06 15.61
C GLY A 56 3.11 9.97 15.02
N ILE A 57 2.01 10.34 14.34
CA ILE A 57 1.13 9.38 13.67
C ILE A 57 1.68 9.06 12.27
N GLY A 58 1.84 7.77 11.99
CA GLY A 58 2.16 7.24 10.67
C GLY A 58 1.12 6.20 10.26
N ILE A 59 0.56 6.35 9.06
CA ILE A 59 -0.47 5.45 8.53
C ILE A 59 -0.09 5.11 7.09
N ARG A 60 -0.15 3.82 6.74
CA ARG A 60 -0.08 3.32 5.36
C ARG A 60 -1.14 2.25 5.19
N ILE A 61 -1.82 2.26 4.05
CA ILE A 61 -2.75 1.19 3.65
C ILE A 61 -2.21 0.66 2.34
N GLU A 62 -2.04 -0.66 2.25
CA GLU A 62 -1.35 -1.33 1.16
C GLU A 62 -2.15 -2.53 0.68
N ASP A 63 -2.29 -2.65 -0.64
CA ASP A 63 -2.93 -3.80 -1.30
C ASP A 63 -2.04 -4.34 -2.42
N ASP A 64 -2.13 -5.66 -2.63
CA ASP A 64 -1.46 -6.38 -3.71
C ASP A 64 -2.43 -6.51 -4.90
N LEU A 65 -2.08 -5.92 -6.04
CA LEU A 65 -2.94 -5.89 -7.22
C LEU A 65 -2.32 -6.68 -8.37
N LEU A 66 -3.12 -7.57 -8.97
CA LEU A 66 -2.85 -8.17 -10.27
C LEU A 66 -3.50 -7.32 -11.37
N VAL A 67 -2.72 -6.86 -12.34
CA VAL A 67 -3.23 -6.15 -13.52
C VAL A 67 -3.94 -7.15 -14.44
N THR A 68 -5.17 -6.82 -14.87
CA THR A 68 -5.94 -7.59 -15.85
C THR A 68 -6.02 -6.83 -17.18
N GLU A 69 -6.60 -7.46 -18.22
CA GLU A 69 -6.72 -6.83 -19.54
C GLU A 69 -7.52 -5.50 -19.52
N ASP A 70 -8.45 -5.38 -18.58
CA ASP A 70 -9.44 -4.30 -18.47
C ASP A 70 -9.42 -3.59 -17.11
N GLY A 71 -8.47 -3.91 -16.22
CA GLY A 71 -8.42 -3.36 -14.88
C GLY A 71 -7.45 -4.08 -13.96
N TYR A 72 -7.94 -4.50 -12.79
CA TYR A 72 -7.14 -5.20 -11.79
C TYR A 72 -7.97 -6.16 -10.93
N ARG A 73 -7.29 -7.12 -10.31
CA ARG A 73 -7.80 -7.95 -9.22
C ARG A 73 -6.99 -7.69 -7.96
N ASN A 74 -7.67 -7.29 -6.88
CA ASN A 74 -7.05 -7.15 -5.57
C ASN A 74 -6.88 -8.53 -4.91
N LEU A 75 -5.64 -8.94 -4.65
CA LEU A 75 -5.26 -10.23 -4.09
C LEU A 75 -5.32 -10.23 -2.54
N SER A 76 -5.23 -9.06 -1.91
CA SER A 76 -5.29 -8.83 -0.45
C SER A 76 -6.67 -8.42 0.05
N ALA A 77 -7.71 -8.47 -0.80
CA ALA A 77 -9.05 -7.95 -0.53
C ALA A 77 -9.78 -8.57 0.68
N ALA A 78 -9.27 -9.68 1.22
CA ALA A 78 -9.82 -10.32 2.41
C ALA A 78 -9.59 -9.51 3.70
N LEU A 79 -8.63 -8.58 3.70
CA LEU A 79 -8.32 -7.73 4.85
C LEU A 79 -9.15 -6.44 4.85
N PRO A 80 -9.65 -5.98 6.01
CA PRO A 80 -10.36 -4.71 6.10
C PRO A 80 -9.41 -3.53 5.89
N ARG A 81 -9.92 -2.47 5.25
CA ARG A 81 -9.15 -1.25 4.93
C ARG A 81 -9.77 0.03 5.51
N THR A 82 -11.07 -0.01 5.79
CA THR A 82 -11.77 1.08 6.47
C THR A 82 -11.54 0.99 7.98
N SER A 83 -11.53 2.12 8.67
CA SER A 83 -11.42 2.15 10.13
C SER A 83 -12.49 1.27 10.78
N GLU A 84 -13.74 1.40 10.34
CA GLU A 84 -14.88 0.60 10.79
C GLU A 84 -14.64 -0.90 10.59
N GLY A 85 -14.09 -1.30 9.44
CA GLY A 85 -13.79 -2.69 9.13
C GLY A 85 -12.69 -3.25 10.04
N VAL A 86 -11.65 -2.46 10.31
CA VAL A 86 -10.55 -2.83 11.22
C VAL A 86 -11.07 -2.96 12.64
N GLU A 87 -11.82 -1.98 13.14
CA GLU A 87 -12.43 -2.01 14.48
C GLU A 87 -13.33 -3.22 14.67
N ALA A 88 -14.21 -3.51 13.70
CA ALA A 88 -15.08 -4.67 13.74
C ALA A 88 -14.30 -5.98 13.70
N TRP A 89 -13.20 -6.05 12.93
CA TRP A 89 -12.33 -7.23 12.89
C TRP A 89 -11.62 -7.43 14.23
N MET A 90 -11.05 -6.38 14.82
CA MET A 90 -10.41 -6.44 16.14
C MET A 90 -11.38 -6.86 17.24
N ALA A 91 -12.61 -6.34 17.24
CA ALA A 91 -13.63 -6.73 18.20
C ALA A 91 -13.92 -8.24 18.15
N ARG A 92 -14.07 -8.81 16.94
CA ARG A 92 -14.27 -10.26 16.77
C ARG A 92 -13.09 -11.10 17.26
N GLN A 93 -11.85 -10.62 17.10
CA GLN A 93 -10.67 -11.36 17.56
C GLN A 93 -10.53 -11.35 19.10
N ALA A 94 -11.02 -10.30 19.77
CA ALA A 94 -10.96 -10.19 21.22
C ALA A 94 -11.97 -11.08 21.96
N GLU A 95 -12.96 -11.63 21.26
CA GLU A 95 -14.00 -12.52 21.80
C GLU A 95 -13.61 -14.02 21.77
N VAL A 96 -12.44 -14.35 21.21
CA VAL A 96 -11.89 -15.72 21.08
C VAL A 96 -10.76 -15.93 22.08
#